data_AF-A0A0H3NQW5-F1
#
_entry.id   AF-A0A0H3NQW5-F1
#
_cell.length_a   1.000
_cell.length_b   1.000
_cell.length_c   1.000
_cell.angle_alpha   90.00
_cell.angle_beta   90.00
_cell.angle_gamma   90.00
#
_symmetry.space_group_name_H-M   'P 1'
#
loop_
_entity.id
_entity.type
_entity.pdbx_description
1 polymer ?
#
loop_
_entity_poly.entity_id
_entity_poly.type
_entity_poly.pdbx_seq_one_letter_code
_entity_poly.pdbx_strand_id
1 'polypeptide(L)' 'MKIKCPDCGATSEQSTEKVHKNTALVCPKCGCLFLPKDKH' A
#
# COMPACT_ATOMS: atom_id res chain seq x y z
N MET A 1 -8.76 2.65 -1.18
CA MET A 1 -8.29 2.96 0.19
C MET A 1 -7.08 3.88 0.11
N LYS A 2 -6.98 4.89 0.99
CA LYS A 2 -5.80 5.74 1.08
C LYS A 2 -4.74 5.02 1.90
N ILE A 3 -3.59 4.78 1.28
CA ILE A 3 -2.49 4.02 1.85
C ILE A 3 -1.30 4.94 1.99
N LYS A 4 -0.76 5.02 3.19
CA LYS A 4 0.45 5.77 3.45
C LYS A 4 1.65 4.84 3.32
N CYS A 5 2.58 5.18 2.44
CA CYS A 5 3.85 4.48 2.34
C CYS A 5 4.63 4.65 3.67
N PRO A 6 5.08 3.57 4.32
CA PRO A 6 5.84 3.66 5.55
C PRO A 6 7.25 4.24 5.35
N ASP A 7 7.75 4.20 4.12
CA ASP A 7 9.13 4.56 3.79
C ASP A 7 9.26 6.07 3.49
N CYS A 8 8.48 6.56 2.52
CA CYS A 8 8.52 7.97 2.11
C CYS A 8 7.36 8.81 2.65
N GLY A 9 6.39 8.21 3.35
CA GLY A 9 5.21 8.90 3.87
C GLY A 9 4.19 9.34 2.81
N ALA A 10 4.42 9.03 1.53
CA ALA A 10 3.50 9.39 0.45
C ALA A 10 2.15 8.66 0.62
N THR A 11 1.05 9.39 0.38
CA THR A 11 -0.28 8.79 0.40
C THR A 11 -0.67 8.44 -1.04
N SER A 12 -1.07 7.21 -1.28
CA SER A 12 -1.55 6.73 -2.57
C SER A 12 -2.93 6.09 -2.42
N GLU A 13 -3.81 6.30 -3.39
CA GLU A 13 -5.11 5.63 -3.44
C GLU A 13 -4.97 4.35 -4.26
N GLN A 14 -5.19 3.20 -3.61
CA GLN A 14 -5.27 1.91 -4.29
C GLN A 14 -6.63 1.25 -4.11
N SER A 15 -7.10 0.60 -5.18
CA SER A 15 -8.37 -0.14 -5.19
C SER A 15 -8.29 -1.36 -4.29
N THR A 16 -9.23 -1.47 -3.35
CA THR A 16 -9.35 -2.53 -2.34
C THR A 16 -9.49 -3.93 -2.94
N GLU A 17 -9.94 -4.03 -4.19
CA GLU A 17 -10.10 -5.28 -4.93
C GLU A 17 -8.75 -6.00 -5.19
N LYS A 18 -7.66 -5.23 -5.37
CA LYS A 18 -6.30 -5.77 -5.52
C LYS A 18 -5.58 -5.98 -4.19
N VAL A 19 -6.17 -5.50 -3.10
CA VAL A 19 -5.67 -5.61 -1.72
C VAL A 19 -6.37 -6.74 -0.97
N HIS A 20 -7.01 -7.66 -1.69
CA HIS A 20 -7.45 -8.93 -1.12
C HIS A 20 -6.30 -9.93 -1.25
N LYS A 21 -5.71 -10.30 -0.09
CA LYS A 21 -4.75 -11.40 0.13
C LYS A 21 -3.28 -11.09 -0.19
N ASN A 22 -2.55 -10.54 0.78
CA ASN A 22 -1.07 -10.56 0.85
C ASN A 22 -0.30 -9.98 -0.36
N THR A 23 -0.95 -9.22 -1.25
CA THR A 23 -0.25 -8.59 -2.37
C THR A 23 0.55 -7.41 -1.85
N ALA A 24 1.87 -7.49 -1.94
CA ALA A 24 2.75 -6.36 -1.64
C ALA A 24 2.39 -5.17 -2.54
N LEU A 25 2.23 -4.00 -1.92
CA LEU A 25 1.86 -2.76 -2.57
C LEU A 25 3.13 -2.00 -2.93
N VAL A 26 3.21 -1.53 -4.17
CA VAL A 26 4.31 -0.67 -4.61
C VAL A 26 3.94 0.78 -4.39
N CYS A 27 4.80 1.53 -3.71
CA CYS A 27 4.68 2.97 -3.65
C CYS A 27 5.04 3.58 -5.01
N PRO A 28 4.16 4.35 -5.68
CA PRO A 28 4.49 4.98 -6.96
C PRO A 28 5.49 6.14 -6.83
N LYS A 29 5.77 6.61 -5.60
CA LYS A 29 6.71 7.71 -5.32
C LYS A 29 8.14 7.23 -5.15
N CYS A 30 8.37 6.20 -4.35
CA CYS A 30 9.71 5.69 -4.05
C CYS A 30 9.99 4.29 -4.62
N GLY A 31 8.98 3.61 -5.15
CA GLY A 31 9.10 2.23 -5.63
C GLY A 31 9.13 1.17 -4.53
N CYS A 32 9.08 1.56 -3.25
CA CYS A 32 9.14 0.60 -2.15
C CYS A 32 7.91 -0.31 -2.12
N LEU A 33 8.15 -1.60 -1.94
CA LEU A 33 7.14 -2.63 -1.74
C LEU A 33 6.82 -2.73 -0.24
N PHE A 34 5.55 -2.64 0.13
CA PHE A 34 5.11 -2.79 1.51
C PHE A 34 3.76 -3.50 1.60
N LEU A 35 3.54 -4.23 2.69
CA LEU A 35 2.29 -4.97 2.88
C LEU A 35 1.19 -4.03 3.41
N PRO A 36 -0.05 -4.16 2.91
CA PRO A 36 -1.18 -3.53 3.55
C PRO A 36 -1.35 -4.17 4.93
N LYS A 37 -1.33 -3.36 6.00
CA LYS A 37 -1.61 -3.87 7.34
C LYS A 37 -3.07 -4.32 7.36
N ASP A 38 -3.30 -5.63 7.35
CA ASP A 38 -4.59 -6.21 7.69
C ASP A 38 -5.02 -5.62 9.04
N LYS A 39 -6.14 -4.88 9.04
CA LYS A 39 -6.83 -4.55 10.27
C LYS A 39 -7.49 -5.85 10.74
N HIS A 40 -6.85 -6.52 11.69
CA HIS A 40 -7.50 -7.55 12.51
C HIS A 40 -8.65 -6.93 13.32
#